data_AF-A0A7J7L0C1-F1
#
_entry.id   AF-A0A7J7L0C1-F1
#
_cell.length_a   1.000
_cell.length_b   1.000
_cell.length_c   1.000
_cell.angle_alpha   90.00
_cell.angle_beta   90.00
_cell.angle_gamma   90.00
#
_symmetry.space_group_name_H-M   'P 1'
#
loop_
_entity.id
_entity.type
_entity.pdbx_description
1 polymer ?
#
loop_
_entity_poly.entity_id
_entity_poly.type
_entity_poly.pdbx_seq_one_letter_code
_entity_poly.pdbx_strand_id
1 'polypeptide(L)' 'KFLIRQGLLIPYNKHSSIWNGLKEVIAAVQANSKWIIGSGRDIDFWRDCWGLEVALIDLLNIQPEIWNHCTSKLS' A
#
# COMPACT_ATOMS: atom_id res chain seq x y z
N LYS A 1 -7.69 -13.17 2.66
CA LYS A 1 -6.67 -12.35 3.35
C LYS A 1 -5.68 -13.27 4.08
N PHE A 2 -4.39 -13.15 3.76
CA PHE A 2 -3.26 -13.86 4.39
C PHE A 2 -2.55 -13.01 5.47
N LEU A 3 -3.09 -11.83 5.72
CA LEU A 3 -2.62 -10.87 6.71
C LEU A 3 -3.69 -10.72 7.80
N ILE A 4 -3.26 -10.57 9.04
CA ILE A 4 -4.11 -10.12 10.14
C ILE A 4 -4.34 -8.61 10.03
N ARG A 5 -5.28 -8.06 10.82
CA ARG A 5 -5.61 -6.62 10.79
C ARG A 5 -4.40 -5.70 11.01
N GLN A 6 -3.36 -6.19 11.68
CA GLN A 6 -2.12 -5.47 11.98
C GLN A 6 -1.10 -5.52 10.82
N GLY A 7 -1.47 -6.04 9.64
CA GLY A 7 -0.56 -6.20 8.50
C GLY A 7 0.48 -7.31 8.67
N LEU A 8 0.52 -7.96 9.84
CA LEU A 8 1.34 -9.14 10.09
C LEU A 8 0.78 -10.36 9.36
N LEU A 9 1.67 -11.28 9.06
CA LEU A 9 1.29 -12.55 8.46
C LEU A 9 0.50 -13.42 9.43
N ILE A 10 -0.51 -14.11 8.90
CA ILE A 10 -1.20 -15.15 9.66
C ILE A 10 -0.17 -16.26 9.96
N PRO A 11 0.10 -16.56 11.24
CA PRO A 11 1.19 -17.47 11.61
C PRO A 11 0.85 -18.95 11.37
N TYR A 12 -0.42 -19.28 11.15
CA TYR A 12 -0.89 -20.65 10.90
C TYR A 12 -1.19 -20.89 9.42
N ASN A 13 -0.91 -22.11 8.97
CA ASN A 13 -1.20 -22.55 7.62
C ASN A 13 -2.72 -22.58 7.42
N LYS A 14 -3.27 -21.69 6.59
CA LYS A 14 -4.61 -21.93 6.05
C LYS A 14 -4.46 -23.10 5.11
N HIS A 15 -5.11 -24.25 5.35
CA HIS A 15 -5.10 -25.43 4.48
C HIS A 15 -5.16 -25.07 2.99
N SER A 16 -4.02 -24.77 2.40
CA SER A 16 -3.87 -24.17 1.09
C SER A 16 -2.56 -24.67 0.55
N SER A 17 -2.62 -25.36 -0.57
CA SER A 17 -1.44 -25.81 -1.31
C SER A 17 -0.51 -24.65 -1.70
N ILE A 18 -1.04 -23.43 -1.77
CA ILE A 18 -0.29 -22.20 -2.10
C ILE A 18 0.61 -21.77 -0.93
N TRP A 19 0.21 -22.03 0.32
CA TRP A 19 0.94 -21.52 1.50
C TRP A 19 2.36 -22.06 1.59
N ASN A 20 2.60 -23.32 1.20
CA ASN A 20 3.93 -23.92 1.26
C ASN A 20 4.92 -23.20 0.33
N GLY A 21 4.53 -22.93 -0.93
CA GLY A 21 5.38 -22.17 -1.85
C GLY A 21 5.51 -20.70 -1.44
N LEU A 22 4.44 -20.11 -0.90
CA LEU A 22 4.48 -18.72 -0.46
C LEU A 22 5.40 -18.52 0.76
N LYS A 23 5.41 -19.46 1.72
CA LYS A 23 6.18 -19.38 2.96
C LYS A 23 7.68 -19.17 2.71
N GLU A 24 8.22 -19.78 1.67
CA GLU A 24 9.64 -19.68 1.30
C GLU A 24 9.99 -18.30 0.75
N VAL A 25 9.07 -17.65 0.05
CA VAL A 25 9.32 -16.38 -0.67
C VAL A 25 8.85 -15.16 0.15
N ILE A 26 8.05 -15.38 1.18
CA ILE A 26 7.35 -14.29 1.86
C ILE A 26 8.27 -13.30 2.57
N ALA A 27 9.38 -13.79 3.14
CA ALA A 27 10.38 -12.93 3.77
C ALA A 27 11.04 -12.01 2.74
N ALA A 28 11.36 -12.53 1.55
CA ALA A 28 11.91 -11.76 0.45
C ALA A 28 10.90 -10.73 -0.07
N VAL A 29 9.62 -11.10 -0.23
CA VAL A 29 8.56 -10.16 -0.61
C VAL A 29 8.42 -9.05 0.43
N GLN A 30 8.38 -9.38 1.73
CA GLN A 30 8.27 -8.38 2.79
C GLN A 30 9.48 -7.44 2.85
N ALA A 31 10.68 -7.92 2.56
CA ALA A 31 11.88 -7.09 2.55
C ALA A 31 11.90 -6.14 1.35
N ASN A 32 11.39 -6.58 0.19
CA ASN A 32 11.53 -5.84 -1.07
C ASN A 32 10.26 -5.10 -1.53
N SER A 33 9.11 -5.34 -0.88
CA SER A 33 7.83 -4.71 -1.23
C SER A 33 7.37 -3.63 -0.25
N LYS A 34 8.29 -3.05 0.54
CA LYS A 34 8.01 -1.90 1.40
C LYS A 34 8.31 -0.61 0.67
N TRP A 35 7.31 0.26 0.59
CA TRP A 35 7.41 1.56 -0.04
C TRP A 35 7.12 2.60 1.03
N ILE A 36 8.03 3.56 1.21
CA ILE A 36 7.78 4.72 2.07
C ILE A 36 6.94 5.68 1.23
N ILE A 37 5.68 5.89 1.65
CA ILE A 37 4.74 6.78 0.96
C ILE A 37 4.47 7.97 1.87
N GLY A 38 4.46 9.16 1.28
CA GLY A 38 4.18 10.41 1.99
C GLY A 38 5.21 10.77 3.05
N SER A 39 4.76 11.50 4.08
CA SER A 39 5.62 12.05 5.16
C SER A 39 5.83 11.11 6.36
N GLY A 40 5.26 9.91 6.31
CA GLY A 40 5.33 8.92 7.40
C GLY A 40 4.47 9.22 8.63
N ARG A 41 3.71 10.32 8.64
CA ARG A 41 2.75 10.67 9.71
C ARG A 41 1.30 10.55 9.27
N ASP A 42 1.01 11.05 8.07
CA ASP A 42 -0.27 10.95 7.39
C ASP A 42 0.01 10.65 5.92
N ILE A 43 -0.84 9.81 5.31
CA ILE A 43 -0.80 9.53 3.87
C ILE A 43 -2.00 10.21 3.21
N ASP A 44 -1.74 11.16 2.32
CA ASP A 44 -2.75 11.76 1.42
C ASP A 44 -2.82 10.92 0.15
N PHE A 45 -3.94 10.23 -0.06
CA PHE A 45 -4.10 9.32 -1.19
C PHE A 45 -3.91 10.01 -2.54
N TRP A 46 -4.31 11.27 -2.63
CA TRP A 46 -4.33 12.02 -3.88
C TRP A 46 -3.00 12.74 -4.11
N ARG A 47 -2.47 13.37 -3.06
CA ARG A 47 -1.33 14.30 -3.16
C ARG A 47 0.02 13.67 -2.89
N ASP A 48 0.09 12.53 -2.21
CA ASP A 48 1.36 11.85 -2.00
C ASP A 48 1.78 11.03 -3.23
N CYS A 49 3.08 10.98 -3.46
CA CYS A 49 3.66 10.14 -4.50
C CYS A 49 3.70 8.68 -4.04
N TRP A 50 2.96 7.82 -4.73
CA TRP A 50 2.88 6.37 -4.48
C TRP A 50 4.09 5.60 -5.06
N GLY A 51 5.30 6.12 -4.81
CA GLY A 51 6.54 5.72 -5.48
C GLY A 51 6.53 5.88 -7.01
N LEU A 52 5.61 6.71 -7.50
CA LEU A 52 5.66 7.33 -8.81
C LEU A 52 6.44 8.64 -8.71
N GLU A 53 6.84 9.20 -9.86
CA GLU A 53 7.50 10.51 -9.90
C GLU A 53 6.52 11.67 -9.60
N VAL A 54 5.21 11.45 -9.82
CA VAL A 54 4.17 12.47 -9.66
C VAL A 54 3.01 11.97 -8.78
N ALA A 55 2.27 12.90 -8.18
CA ALA A 55 1.08 12.61 -7.41
C ALA A 55 -0.07 12.16 -8.32
N LEU A 56 -1.08 11.51 -7.74
CA LEU A 56 -2.21 10.99 -8.50
C LEU A 56 -3.05 12.13 -9.11
N ILE A 57 -3.14 13.28 -8.43
CA ILE A 57 -3.88 14.46 -8.93
C ILE A 57 -3.27 14.98 -10.23
N ASP A 58 -1.94 14.99 -10.30
CA ASP A 58 -1.19 15.46 -11.46
C ASP A 58 -1.25 14.42 -12.58
N LEU A 59 -1.07 13.14 -12.24
CA LEU A 59 -1.13 12.04 -13.21
C LEU A 59 -2.47 11.96 -13.93
N LEU A 60 -3.57 12.15 -13.18
CA LEU A 60 -4.92 12.12 -13.73
C LEU A 60 -5.36 13.47 -14.30
N ASN A 61 -4.51 14.49 -14.23
CA ASN A 61 -4.79 15.86 -14.66
C ASN A 61 -6.11 16.39 -14.07
N ILE A 62 -6.31 16.18 -12.75
CA ILE A 62 -7.50 16.63 -12.05
C ILE A 62 -7.51 18.15 -12.01
N GLN A 63 -8.62 18.77 -12.39
CA GLN A 63 -8.74 20.22 -12.39
C GLN A 63 -8.67 20.81 -10.97
N PRO A 64 -8.05 21.99 -10.76
CA PRO A 64 -7.85 22.60 -9.45
C PRO A 64 -9.14 22.77 -8.63
N GLU A 65 -10.27 22.98 -9.28
CA GLU A 65 -11.59 23.14 -8.66
C GLU A 65 -12.03 21.86 -7.93
N ILE A 66 -11.56 20.70 -8.39
CA ILE A 66 -11.91 19.39 -7.84
C ILE A 66 -10.95 18.97 -6.70
N TRP A 67 -9.78 19.61 -6.58
CA TRP A 67 -8.76 19.22 -5.60
C TRP A 67 -9.24 19.22 -4.15
N ASN A 68 -10.18 20.11 -3.82
CA ASN A 68 -10.76 20.19 -2.46
C ASN A 68 -11.75 19.07 -2.16
N HIS A 69 -12.22 18.36 -3.19
CA HIS A 69 -13.08 17.17 -3.05
C HIS A 69 -12.26 15.86 -2.94
N CYS A 70 -10.96 15.92 -3.20
CA CYS A 70 -10.01 14.81 -3.05
C CYS A 70 -9.51 14.70 -1.60
N THR A 71 -10.34 14.24 -0.67
CA THR A 71 -10.06 14.32 0.78
C THR A 71 -9.63 13.01 1.45
N SER A 72 -9.45 11.93 0.68
CA SER A 72 -9.14 10.61 1.25
C SER A 72 -7.76 10.58 1.92
N LYS A 73 -7.74 10.23 3.21
CA LYS A 73 -6.52 9.98 3.99
C LYS A 73 -6.43 8.50 4.38
N LEU A 74 -5.22 7.97 4.38
CA LEU A 74 -4.94 6.61 4.83
C LEU A 74 -4.14 6.64 6.13
N SER A 75 -4.53 5.79 7.07
CA SER A 75 -3.93 5.59 8.39
C SER A 75 -3.13 4.30 8.46
#